data_AF-A0A7X5UUX1-F1
#
_entry.id   AF-A0A7X5UUX1-F1
#
_cell.length_a   1.000
_cell.length_b   1.000
_cell.length_c   1.000
_cell.angle_alpha   90.00
_cell.angle_beta   90.00
_cell.angle_gamma   90.00
#
_symmetry.space_group_name_H-M   'P 1'
#
loop_
_entity.id
_entity.type
_entity.pdbx_description
1 polymer ?
#
loop_
_entity_poly.entity_id
_entity_poly.type
_entity_poly.pdbx_seq_one_letter_code
_entity_poly.pdbx_strand_id
1 'polypeptide(L)'
;MDVTRKLSTDEVWRVVEHVSPIDLLAGELTETSEPAGACPAPDAGRSDGSVVVGDRYLLGVTTLRALRSACLGTVAARTFVTSGATTAAVVGAGLPAELQVSMLCRYVPGISHLTVATPNGREGETVTQRVVDELDLAGIGHSVTSSAEEAVFGANLVVVALDARLDLEVARFVKGSVVVNSSGRDLPKHLVAVAHQVCFDDLRKAFAGAGLRWEPERMLLVELSTADMPSASLARRVCDEADRLDIVKEV
;
A
#
# COMPACT_ATOMS: atom_id res chain seq x y z
N MET A 1 14.42 -15.37 30.67
CA MET A 1 13.73 -14.08 30.43
C MET A 1 13.71 -13.90 28.94
N ASP A 2 12.56 -14.06 28.30
CA ASP A 2 12.43 -13.79 26.87
C ASP A 2 12.41 -12.28 26.66
N VAL A 3 13.39 -11.77 25.91
CA VAL A 3 13.50 -10.35 25.61
C VAL A 3 12.70 -10.10 24.33
N THR A 4 11.52 -9.50 24.47
CA THR A 4 10.73 -9.06 23.33
C THR A 4 11.35 -7.81 22.70
N ARG A 5 11.73 -7.87 21.43
CA ARG A 5 12.38 -6.77 20.69
C ARG A 5 11.40 -6.03 19.78
N LYS A 6 11.44 -4.69 19.81
CA LYS A 6 10.66 -3.84 18.91
C LYS A 6 11.42 -3.60 17.60
N LEU A 7 10.81 -3.94 16.46
CA LEU A 7 11.35 -3.61 15.15
C LEU A 7 11.01 -2.14 14.82
N SER A 8 12.04 -1.37 14.49
CA SER A 8 11.93 -0.04 13.92
C SER A 8 11.45 -0.10 12.47
N THR A 9 10.96 1.03 11.96
CA THR A 9 10.55 1.16 10.54
C THR A 9 11.69 0.84 9.58
N ASP A 10 12.92 1.24 9.89
CA ASP A 10 14.10 0.94 9.08
C ASP A 10 14.45 -0.55 9.05
N GLU A 11 14.29 -1.24 10.19
CA GLU A 11 14.49 -2.70 10.25
C GLU A 11 13.41 -3.43 9.43
N VAL A 12 12.15 -2.99 9.49
CA VAL A 12 11.08 -3.54 8.64
C VAL A 12 11.41 -3.35 7.16
N TRP A 13 11.93 -2.19 6.76
CA TRP A 13 12.38 -1.95 5.39
C TRP A 13 13.46 -2.93 4.93
N ARG A 14 14.51 -3.13 5.75
CA ARG A 14 15.59 -4.08 5.42
C ARG A 14 15.07 -5.51 5.27
N VAL A 15 14.11 -5.92 6.09
CA VAL A 15 13.48 -7.23 5.97
C VAL A 15 12.74 -7.37 4.64
N VAL A 16 11.94 -6.36 4.31
CA VAL A 16 11.15 -6.31 3.08
C VAL A 16 12.02 -6.23 1.83
N GLU A 17 13.28 -5.81 1.94
CA GLU A 17 14.23 -5.90 0.83
C GLU A 17 14.59 -7.35 0.46
N HIS A 18 14.51 -8.28 1.41
CA HIS A 18 14.95 -9.67 1.23
C HIS A 18 13.79 -10.67 1.08
N VAL A 19 12.58 -10.27 1.48
CA VAL A 19 11.34 -11.04 1.25
C VAL A 19 10.56 -10.38 0.13
N SER A 20 9.91 -11.18 -0.72
CA SER A 20 8.87 -10.66 -1.62
C SER A 20 7.52 -10.69 -0.92
N PRO A 21 7.07 -9.60 -0.25
CA PRO A 21 5.76 -9.58 0.38
C PRO A 21 4.63 -9.66 -0.64
N ILE A 22 4.90 -9.28 -1.89
CA ILE A 22 3.95 -9.35 -3.00
C ILE A 22 3.63 -10.80 -3.33
N ASP A 23 4.64 -11.68 -3.45
CA ASP A 23 4.39 -13.08 -3.81
C ASP A 23 3.67 -13.83 -2.69
N LEU A 24 3.93 -13.47 -1.44
CA LEU A 24 3.23 -14.02 -0.28
C LEU A 24 1.75 -13.63 -0.27
N LEU A 25 1.46 -12.33 -0.41
CA LEU A 25 0.08 -11.86 -0.44
C LEU A 25 -0.67 -12.32 -1.69
N ALA A 26 0.00 -12.40 -2.85
CA ALA A 26 -0.60 -12.96 -4.05
C ALA A 26 -0.97 -14.44 -3.82
N GLY A 27 -0.09 -15.23 -3.20
CA GLY A 27 -0.37 -16.59 -2.76
C GLY A 27 -1.61 -16.67 -1.87
N GLU A 28 -1.66 -15.86 -0.80
CA GLU A 28 -2.81 -15.79 0.13
C GLU A 28 -4.13 -15.43 -0.55
N LEU A 29 -4.10 -14.57 -1.57
CA LEU A 29 -5.29 -14.15 -2.32
C LEU A 29 -5.75 -15.22 -3.32
N THR A 30 -4.83 -16.03 -3.85
CA THR A 30 -5.14 -17.10 -4.82
C THR A 30 -5.52 -18.43 -4.17
N GLU A 31 -4.91 -18.74 -3.03
CA GLU A 31 -5.30 -19.88 -2.23
C GLU A 31 -6.64 -19.54 -1.57
N THR A 32 -7.69 -20.31 -1.89
CA THR A 32 -8.92 -20.34 -1.07
C THR A 32 -8.54 -20.94 0.28
N SER A 33 -7.84 -20.16 1.10
CA SER A 33 -7.33 -20.63 2.36
C SER A 33 -8.55 -20.92 3.24
N GLU A 34 -8.72 -22.19 3.61
CA GLU A 34 -9.38 -22.48 4.88
C GLU A 34 -8.73 -21.57 5.93
N PRO A 35 -9.51 -20.94 6.82
CA PRO A 35 -9.00 -19.93 7.73
C PRO A 35 -7.85 -20.55 8.52
N ALA A 36 -6.62 -20.18 8.15
CA ALA A 36 -5.42 -20.65 8.81
C ALA A 36 -5.60 -20.37 10.29
N GLY A 37 -5.53 -21.43 11.10
CA GLY A 37 -5.98 -21.47 12.48
C GLY A 37 -5.76 -20.15 13.20
N ALA A 38 -6.85 -19.60 13.73
CA ALA A 38 -6.91 -18.28 14.36
C ALA A 38 -5.62 -18.02 15.13
N CYS A 39 -4.84 -17.03 14.67
CA CYS A 39 -3.83 -16.44 15.52
C CYS A 39 -4.58 -16.06 16.82
N PRO A 40 -4.17 -16.59 17.98
CA PRO A 40 -4.86 -16.27 19.23
C PRO A 40 -4.93 -14.75 19.30
N ALA A 41 -6.15 -14.23 19.43
CA ALA A 41 -6.35 -12.80 19.55
C ALA A 41 -5.40 -12.34 20.66
N PRO A 42 -4.46 -11.41 20.39
CA PRO A 42 -3.57 -10.93 21.42
C PRO A 42 -4.45 -10.44 22.56
N ASP A 43 -4.17 -10.93 23.77
CA ASP A 43 -4.90 -10.50 24.97
C ASP A 43 -4.97 -8.97 24.93
N ALA A 44 -6.20 -8.45 24.89
CA ALA A 44 -6.52 -7.07 24.52
C ALA A 44 -6.15 -6.05 25.61
N GLY A 45 -4.97 -6.20 26.22
CA GLY A 45 -4.29 -5.13 26.92
C GLY A 45 -3.93 -4.05 25.91
N ARG A 46 -4.71 -2.97 25.90
CA ARG A 46 -4.40 -1.72 25.20
C ARG A 46 -2.95 -1.30 25.47
N SER A 47 -2.05 -1.63 24.55
CA SER A 47 -0.62 -1.31 24.66
C SER A 47 -0.12 -0.81 23.30
N ASP A 48 0.02 0.50 23.20
CA ASP A 48 0.92 1.25 22.32
C ASP A 48 0.90 0.97 20.79
N GLY A 49 -0.17 0.38 20.26
CA GLY A 49 -0.32 0.20 18.80
C GLY A 49 0.74 -0.69 18.18
N SER A 50 1.17 -1.74 18.90
CA SER A 50 2.09 -2.77 18.38
C SER A 50 1.44 -4.15 18.37
N VAL A 51 1.88 -5.01 17.45
CA VAL A 51 1.48 -6.41 17.33
C VAL A 51 2.64 -7.27 17.78
N VAL A 52 2.39 -8.17 18.74
CA VAL A 52 3.34 -9.20 19.14
C VAL A 52 3.30 -10.32 18.10
N VAL A 53 4.44 -10.71 17.57
CA VAL A 53 4.56 -11.84 16.64
C VAL A 53 5.51 -12.87 17.25
N GLY A 54 4.95 -13.98 17.71
CA GLY A 54 5.66 -14.97 18.52
C GLY A 54 6.11 -14.41 19.87
N ASP A 55 7.17 -14.97 20.45
CA ASP A 55 7.67 -14.54 21.78
C ASP A 55 8.77 -13.45 21.68
N ARG A 56 9.13 -13.01 20.47
CA ARG A 56 10.40 -12.31 20.23
C ARG A 56 10.26 -10.92 19.61
N TYR A 57 9.19 -10.61 18.88
CA TYR A 57 9.09 -9.38 18.11
C TYR A 57 7.81 -8.57 18.38
N LEU A 58 7.99 -7.24 18.47
CA LEU A 58 6.93 -6.24 18.46
C LEU A 58 7.03 -5.41 17.18
N LEU A 59 5.96 -5.38 16.39
CA LEU A 59 5.87 -4.56 15.19
C LEU A 59 4.83 -3.47 15.37
N GLY A 60 5.13 -2.25 14.92
CA GLY A 60 4.15 -1.17 14.92
C GLY A 60 2.98 -1.48 13.98
N VAL A 61 1.75 -1.41 14.49
CA VAL A 61 0.51 -1.63 13.72
C VAL A 61 0.44 -0.68 12.52
N THR A 62 0.86 0.57 12.71
CA THR A 62 0.87 1.59 11.64
C THR A 62 1.81 1.22 10.50
N THR A 63 3.02 0.75 10.82
CA THR A 63 4.00 0.27 9.84
C THR A 63 3.50 -0.96 9.11
N LEU A 64 2.94 -1.94 9.83
CA LEU A 64 2.38 -3.15 9.23
C LEU A 64 1.18 -2.85 8.31
N ARG A 65 0.30 -1.93 8.72
CA ARG A 65 -0.84 -1.49 7.90
C ARG A 65 -0.36 -0.81 6.63
N ALA A 66 0.61 0.11 6.74
CA ALA A 66 1.18 0.79 5.58
C ALA A 66 1.85 -0.20 4.62
N LEU A 67 2.63 -1.15 5.14
CA LEU A 67 3.28 -2.20 4.34
C LEU A 67 2.25 -3.09 3.64
N ARG A 68 1.24 -3.58 4.36
CA ARG A 68 0.17 -4.39 3.78
C ARG A 68 -0.57 -3.62 2.68
N SER A 69 -0.91 -2.36 2.94
CA SER A 69 -1.61 -1.51 1.98
C SER A 69 -0.78 -1.30 0.70
N ALA A 70 0.52 -1.02 0.86
CA ALA A 70 1.45 -0.88 -0.26
C ALA A 70 1.56 -2.18 -1.09
N CYS A 71 1.60 -3.32 -0.41
CA CYS A 71 1.70 -4.61 -1.08
C CYS A 71 0.42 -4.97 -1.83
N LEU A 72 -0.76 -4.81 -1.21
CA LEU A 72 -2.04 -5.03 -1.87
C LEU A 72 -2.24 -4.08 -3.06
N GLY A 73 -1.86 -2.80 -2.91
CA GLY A 73 -1.94 -1.85 -4.02
C GLY A 73 -1.02 -2.20 -5.18
N THR A 74 0.13 -2.79 -4.87
CA THR A 74 1.09 -3.28 -5.86
C THR A 74 0.59 -4.56 -6.56
N VAL A 75 -0.03 -5.49 -5.83
CA VAL A 75 -0.71 -6.66 -6.42
C VAL A 75 -1.83 -6.21 -7.36
N ALA A 76 -2.65 -5.25 -6.93
CA ALA A 76 -3.70 -4.67 -7.76
C ALA A 76 -3.12 -4.02 -9.02
N ALA A 77 -2.08 -3.20 -8.89
CA ALA A 77 -1.40 -2.58 -10.03
C ALA A 77 -0.87 -3.63 -11.02
N ARG A 78 -0.16 -4.67 -10.55
CA ARG A 78 0.33 -5.77 -11.42
C ARG A 78 -0.79 -6.51 -12.15
N THR A 79 -1.94 -6.63 -11.51
CA THR A 79 -3.06 -7.42 -12.03
C THR A 79 -3.85 -6.65 -13.08
N PHE A 80 -4.04 -5.34 -12.86
CA PHE A 80 -5.00 -4.56 -13.63
C PHE A 80 -4.39 -3.55 -14.58
N VAL A 81 -3.14 -3.13 -14.37
CA VAL A 81 -2.47 -2.22 -15.30
C VAL A 81 -2.12 -2.98 -16.57
N THR A 82 -2.49 -2.43 -17.71
CA THR A 82 -2.17 -3.03 -19.01
C THR A 82 -0.68 -2.98 -19.29
N SER A 83 -0.16 -4.01 -19.96
CA SER A 83 1.26 -4.08 -20.33
C SER A 83 1.66 -2.91 -21.25
N GLY A 84 2.68 -2.16 -20.87
CA GLY A 84 3.19 -1.02 -21.64
C GLY A 84 4.01 -0.07 -20.76
N ALA A 85 4.44 1.06 -21.32
CA ALA A 85 5.01 2.13 -20.51
C ALA A 85 3.92 2.69 -19.58
N THR A 86 4.09 2.49 -18.28
CA THR A 86 3.18 2.93 -17.23
C THR A 86 3.67 4.28 -16.70
N THR A 87 2.76 5.24 -16.64
CA THR A 87 2.91 6.51 -15.94
C THR A 87 2.15 6.39 -14.63
N ALA A 88 2.88 6.33 -13.52
CA ALA A 88 2.31 6.14 -12.21
C ALA A 88 2.21 7.47 -11.45
N ALA A 89 1.16 7.62 -10.66
CA ALA A 89 1.02 8.70 -9.69
C ALA A 89 0.80 8.11 -8.30
N VAL A 90 1.52 8.63 -7.30
CA VAL A 90 1.26 8.32 -5.88
C VAL A 90 0.85 9.60 -5.19
N VAL A 91 -0.37 9.64 -4.64
CA VAL A 91 -0.89 10.79 -3.90
C VAL A 91 -0.88 10.46 -2.41
N GLY A 92 0.03 11.06 -1.67
CA GLY A 92 0.25 10.79 -0.26
C GLY A 92 1.60 11.33 0.21
N ALA A 93 1.87 11.23 1.51
CA ALA A 93 3.14 11.64 2.12
C ALA A 93 3.59 10.63 3.19
N GLY A 94 4.86 10.74 3.58
CA GLY A 94 5.48 9.92 4.61
C GLY A 94 5.48 8.41 4.30
N LEU A 95 5.53 7.61 5.36
CA LEU A 95 5.76 6.16 5.26
C LEU A 95 4.81 5.40 4.31
N PRO A 96 3.48 5.64 4.28
CA PRO A 96 2.59 4.94 3.34
C PRO A 96 2.94 5.23 1.87
N ALA A 97 3.25 6.48 1.54
CA ALA A 97 3.62 6.85 0.18
C ALA A 97 5.00 6.29 -0.20
N GLU A 98 5.98 6.36 0.71
CA GLU A 98 7.32 5.79 0.49
C GLU A 98 7.27 4.28 0.24
N LEU A 99 6.53 3.54 1.08
CA LEU A 99 6.30 2.09 0.89
C LEU A 99 5.60 1.81 -0.44
N GLN A 100 4.60 2.61 -0.79
CA GLN A 100 3.90 2.44 -2.05
C GLN A 100 4.83 2.64 -3.25
N VAL A 101 5.63 3.70 -3.27
CA VAL A 101 6.57 3.99 -4.36
C VAL A 101 7.58 2.86 -4.50
N SER A 102 8.23 2.45 -3.41
CA SER A 102 9.24 1.39 -3.47
C SER A 102 8.66 0.06 -3.97
N MET A 103 7.47 -0.31 -3.50
CA MET A 103 6.80 -1.54 -3.97
C MET A 103 6.41 -1.47 -5.44
N LEU A 104 5.89 -0.34 -5.90
CA LEU A 104 5.56 -0.14 -7.31
C LEU A 104 6.81 -0.25 -8.18
N CYS A 105 7.88 0.46 -7.84
CA CYS A 105 9.13 0.45 -8.61
C CYS A 105 9.75 -0.94 -8.71
N ARG A 106 9.69 -1.72 -7.63
CA ARG A 106 10.30 -3.04 -7.57
C ARG A 106 9.48 -4.13 -8.25
N TYR A 107 8.15 -4.07 -8.17
CA TYR A 107 7.30 -5.20 -8.52
C TYR A 107 6.31 -4.93 -9.66
N VAL A 108 6.10 -3.67 -10.07
CA VAL A 108 5.25 -3.35 -11.23
C VAL A 108 6.16 -3.12 -12.44
N PRO A 109 6.19 -4.06 -13.40
CA PRO A 109 7.02 -3.91 -14.58
C PRO A 109 6.50 -2.79 -15.48
N GLY A 110 7.41 -2.10 -16.17
CA GLY A 110 7.05 -1.13 -17.20
C GLY A 110 6.76 0.29 -16.72
N ILE A 111 6.89 0.59 -15.42
CA ILE A 111 6.83 1.99 -14.96
C ILE A 111 8.00 2.76 -15.59
N SER A 112 7.64 3.79 -16.36
CA SER A 112 8.59 4.66 -17.06
C SER A 112 8.71 6.03 -16.41
N HIS A 113 7.60 6.50 -15.81
CA HIS A 113 7.57 7.74 -15.04
C HIS A 113 6.71 7.56 -13.79
N LEU A 114 7.14 8.12 -12.67
CA LEU A 114 6.40 8.15 -11.43
C LEU A 114 6.35 9.57 -10.85
N THR A 115 5.14 10.10 -10.67
CA THR A 115 4.93 11.40 -10.03
C THR A 115 4.39 11.21 -8.61
N VAL A 116 5.04 11.80 -7.61
CA VAL A 116 4.54 11.81 -6.23
C VAL A 116 3.91 13.16 -5.92
N ALA A 117 2.63 13.15 -5.54
CA ALA A 117 1.96 14.32 -5.01
C ALA A 117 1.87 14.24 -3.48
N THR A 118 2.36 15.28 -2.80
CA THR A 118 2.23 15.45 -1.34
C THR A 118 1.28 16.61 -1.02
N PRO A 119 -0.04 16.50 -1.33
CA PRO A 119 -0.97 17.58 -1.08
C PRO A 119 -1.09 17.83 0.42
N ASN A 120 -0.93 19.08 0.84
CA ASN A 120 -0.91 19.52 2.24
C ASN A 120 0.28 19.00 3.07
N GLY A 121 1.34 18.49 2.42
CA GLY A 121 2.55 18.09 3.13
C GLY A 121 3.12 19.25 3.94
N ARG A 122 3.44 19.00 5.21
CA ARG A 122 4.22 19.97 6.00
C ARG A 122 5.61 20.11 5.37
N GLU A 123 6.25 21.26 5.56
CA GLU A 123 7.67 21.41 5.19
C GLU A 123 8.48 20.25 5.80
N GLY A 124 9.06 19.40 4.96
CA GLY A 124 9.82 18.20 5.38
C GLY A 124 9.12 16.85 5.19
N GLU A 125 7.83 16.79 4.86
CA GLU A 125 7.12 15.54 4.50
C GLU A 125 7.24 15.23 2.99
N THR A 126 8.42 15.48 2.43
CA THR A 126 8.76 15.16 1.05
C THR A 126 9.13 13.69 0.93
N VAL A 127 9.11 13.18 -0.31
CA VAL A 127 9.71 11.88 -0.64
C VAL A 127 11.15 11.86 -0.13
N THR A 128 11.52 10.82 0.63
CA THR A 128 12.87 10.69 1.18
C THR A 128 13.89 10.52 0.05
N GLN A 129 15.12 11.00 0.26
CA GLN A 129 16.22 10.84 -0.72
C GLN A 129 16.41 9.38 -1.12
N ARG A 130 16.19 8.45 -0.18
CA ARG A 130 16.20 7.02 -0.43
C ARG A 130 15.28 6.60 -1.57
N VAL A 131 14.03 7.06 -1.57
CA VAL A 131 13.05 6.68 -2.60
C VAL A 131 13.41 7.29 -3.96
N VAL A 132 13.97 8.51 -3.95
CA VAL A 132 14.52 9.14 -5.15
C VAL A 132 15.68 8.30 -5.72
N ASP A 133 16.61 7.90 -4.87
CA ASP A 133 17.75 7.06 -5.27
C ASP A 133 17.27 5.69 -5.82
N GLU A 134 16.24 5.09 -5.22
CA GLU A 134 15.62 3.84 -5.71
C GLU A 134 15.01 4.02 -7.12
N LEU A 135 14.34 5.15 -7.38
CA LEU A 135 13.78 5.49 -8.69
C LEU A 135 14.87 5.68 -9.74
N ASP A 136 15.94 6.41 -9.39
CA ASP A 136 17.08 6.65 -10.28
C ASP A 136 17.84 5.35 -10.60
N LEU A 137 18.06 4.49 -9.61
CA LEU A 137 18.67 3.17 -9.79
C LEU A 137 17.82 2.26 -10.68
N ALA A 138 16.49 2.38 -10.61
CA ALA A 138 15.56 1.66 -11.48
C ALA A 138 15.46 2.25 -12.90
N GLY A 139 16.06 3.42 -13.15
CA GLY A 139 15.93 4.14 -14.42
C GLY A 139 14.52 4.68 -14.66
N ILE A 140 13.75 4.92 -13.59
CA ILE A 140 12.40 5.44 -13.65
C ILE A 140 12.47 6.97 -13.55
N GLY A 141 11.95 7.67 -14.57
CA GLY A 141 11.83 9.12 -14.48
C GLY A 141 10.90 9.49 -13.33
N HIS A 142 11.23 10.50 -12.54
CA HIS A 142 10.41 10.87 -11.40
C HIS A 142 10.18 12.38 -11.32
N SER A 143 9.07 12.76 -10.68
CA SER A 143 8.78 14.14 -10.32
C SER A 143 8.01 14.20 -9.00
N VAL A 144 8.14 15.33 -8.31
CA VAL A 144 7.43 15.60 -7.04
C VAL A 144 6.65 16.89 -7.22
N THR A 145 5.37 16.88 -6.86
CA THR A 145 4.48 18.05 -6.92
C THR A 145 3.68 18.17 -5.62
N SER A 146 3.20 19.37 -5.32
CA SER A 146 2.22 19.61 -4.24
C SER A 146 0.78 19.43 -4.72
N SER A 147 0.55 19.32 -6.03
CA SER A 147 -0.79 19.21 -6.62
C SER A 147 -1.12 17.78 -6.99
N ALA A 148 -2.17 17.23 -6.35
CA ALA A 148 -2.68 15.92 -6.71
C ALA A 148 -3.18 15.88 -8.16
N GLU A 149 -3.78 16.96 -8.66
CA GLU A 149 -4.25 17.06 -10.04
C GLU A 149 -3.12 16.97 -11.05
N GLU A 150 -1.98 17.60 -10.77
CA GLU A 150 -0.80 17.54 -11.64
C GLU A 150 -0.20 16.14 -11.66
N ALA A 151 -0.16 15.46 -10.51
CA ALA A 151 0.38 14.11 -10.45
C ALA A 151 -0.47 13.09 -11.22
N VAL A 152 -1.81 13.18 -11.11
CA VAL A 152 -2.69 12.24 -11.82
C VAL A 152 -2.83 12.54 -13.31
N PHE A 153 -2.44 13.74 -13.75
CA PHE A 153 -2.55 14.14 -15.14
C PHE A 153 -1.68 13.26 -16.05
N GLY A 154 -2.34 12.47 -16.90
CA GLY A 154 -1.64 11.56 -17.81
C GLY A 154 -1.18 10.25 -17.17
N ALA A 155 -1.47 10.02 -15.88
CA ALA A 155 -1.19 8.76 -15.21
C ALA A 155 -2.19 7.67 -15.61
N ASN A 156 -1.69 6.48 -15.93
CA ASN A 156 -2.52 5.29 -16.16
C ASN A 156 -2.57 4.37 -14.92
N LEU A 157 -1.74 4.63 -13.91
CA LEU A 157 -1.84 4.06 -12.58
C LEU A 157 -1.84 5.19 -11.55
N VAL A 158 -2.87 5.26 -10.71
CA VAL A 158 -2.95 6.24 -9.62
C VAL A 158 -3.11 5.48 -8.31
N VAL A 159 -2.27 5.76 -7.32
CA VAL A 159 -2.39 5.19 -5.98
C VAL A 159 -2.60 6.30 -4.96
N VAL A 160 -3.72 6.23 -4.23
CA VAL A 160 -4.08 7.20 -3.19
C VAL A 160 -3.72 6.62 -1.82
N ALA A 161 -2.63 7.11 -1.24
CA ALA A 161 -2.07 6.72 0.05
C ALA A 161 -2.14 7.85 1.10
N LEU A 162 -3.09 8.77 0.94
CA LEU A 162 -3.26 9.96 1.78
C LEU A 162 -4.41 9.77 2.79
N ASP A 163 -4.15 9.97 4.09
CA ASP A 163 -5.20 10.00 5.13
C ASP A 163 -5.94 11.35 5.19
N ALA A 164 -6.37 11.85 4.03
CA ALA A 164 -7.16 13.07 3.90
C ALA A 164 -8.13 12.95 2.73
N ARG A 165 -9.23 13.71 2.80
CA ARG A 165 -10.16 13.80 1.68
C ARG A 165 -9.44 14.45 0.49
N LEU A 166 -9.43 13.73 -0.61
CA LEU A 166 -8.85 14.19 -1.85
C LEU A 166 -9.99 14.58 -2.79
N ASP A 167 -9.93 15.76 -3.39
CA ASP A 167 -10.86 16.15 -4.45
C ASP A 167 -10.15 15.97 -5.79
N LEU A 168 -10.39 14.83 -6.44
CA LEU A 168 -9.82 14.53 -7.76
C LEU A 168 -10.85 14.75 -8.85
N GLU A 169 -10.49 15.51 -9.87
CA GLU A 169 -11.32 15.68 -11.06
C GLU A 169 -11.16 14.52 -12.03
N VAL A 170 -12.28 13.92 -12.43
CA VAL A 170 -12.35 12.80 -13.39
C VAL A 170 -11.67 13.13 -14.73
N ALA A 171 -11.77 14.38 -15.19
CA ALA A 171 -11.27 14.81 -16.49
C ALA A 171 -9.74 14.69 -16.65
N ARG A 172 -9.01 14.50 -15.54
CA ARG A 172 -7.55 14.37 -15.53
C ARG A 172 -7.05 12.95 -15.78
N PHE A 173 -7.92 11.95 -15.62
CA PHE A 173 -7.54 10.55 -15.76
C PHE A 173 -7.52 10.12 -17.22
N VAL A 174 -6.49 9.35 -17.57
CA VAL A 174 -6.43 8.69 -18.87
C VAL A 174 -7.46 7.56 -18.91
N LYS A 175 -8.08 7.35 -20.08
CA LYS A 175 -9.00 6.22 -20.29
C LYS A 175 -8.28 4.90 -20.00
N GLY A 176 -8.92 4.02 -19.23
CA GLY A 176 -8.32 2.74 -18.84
C GLY A 176 -7.31 2.87 -17.71
N SER A 177 -7.26 4.02 -17.02
CA SER A 177 -6.49 4.16 -15.80
C SER A 177 -7.03 3.25 -14.69
N VAL A 178 -6.08 2.79 -13.86
CA VAL A 178 -6.35 2.05 -12.63
C VAL A 178 -6.13 3.00 -11.46
N VAL A 179 -7.15 3.14 -10.62
CA VAL A 179 -7.06 3.88 -9.36
C VAL A 179 -7.05 2.86 -8.22
N VAL A 180 -6.03 2.93 -7.37
CA VAL A 180 -5.90 2.12 -6.18
C VAL A 180 -6.04 3.03 -4.97
N ASN A 181 -7.09 2.82 -4.19
CA ASN A 181 -7.30 3.50 -2.93
C ASN A 181 -6.70 2.68 -1.78
N SER A 182 -5.52 3.09 -1.33
CA SER A 182 -4.79 2.47 -0.23
C SER A 182 -4.89 3.27 1.09
N SER A 183 -5.63 4.38 1.08
CA SER A 183 -5.79 5.28 2.22
C SER A 183 -6.75 4.76 3.30
N GLY A 184 -7.69 3.88 2.94
CA GLY A 184 -8.81 3.50 3.80
C GLY A 184 -9.86 4.60 3.99
N ARG A 185 -9.86 5.63 3.15
CA ARG A 185 -10.87 6.69 3.10
C ARG A 185 -11.66 6.59 1.81
N ASP A 186 -12.97 6.84 1.88
CA ASP A 186 -13.81 6.89 0.69
C ASP A 186 -13.26 7.90 -0.34
N LEU A 187 -13.22 7.49 -1.60
CA LEU A 187 -12.95 8.38 -2.71
C LEU A 187 -14.17 9.26 -3.02
N PRO A 188 -13.98 10.37 -3.76
CA PRO A 188 -15.09 11.21 -4.19
C PRO A 188 -16.14 10.42 -4.98
N LYS A 189 -17.42 10.62 -4.63
CA LYS A 189 -18.53 9.88 -5.24
C LYS A 189 -18.59 10.04 -6.76
N HIS A 190 -18.23 11.22 -7.27
CA HIS A 190 -18.20 11.47 -8.71
C HIS A 190 -17.12 10.65 -9.43
N LEU A 191 -16.00 10.33 -8.75
CA LEU A 191 -14.96 9.45 -9.29
C LEU A 191 -15.43 7.99 -9.29
N VAL A 192 -16.08 7.55 -8.22
CA VAL A 192 -16.64 6.19 -8.13
C VAL A 192 -17.76 5.98 -9.16
N ALA A 193 -18.61 6.99 -9.38
CA ALA A 193 -19.74 6.93 -10.30
C ALA A 193 -19.32 6.79 -11.78
N VAL A 194 -18.08 7.14 -12.11
CA VAL A 194 -17.51 6.98 -13.45
C VAL A 194 -16.50 5.84 -13.53
N ALA A 195 -16.57 4.89 -12.59
CA ALA A 195 -15.80 3.67 -12.69
C ALA A 195 -16.55 2.64 -13.56
N HIS A 196 -15.82 2.00 -14.48
CA HIS A 196 -16.26 0.85 -15.25
C HIS A 196 -16.46 -0.36 -14.33
N GLN A 197 -15.52 -0.55 -13.42
CA GLN A 197 -15.47 -1.68 -12.52
C GLN A 197 -14.90 -1.21 -11.20
N VAL A 198 -15.43 -1.76 -10.10
CA VAL A 198 -14.88 -1.57 -8.77
C VAL A 198 -14.64 -2.88 -8.08
N CYS A 199 -13.43 -3.00 -7.54
CA CYS A 199 -12.93 -4.17 -6.85
C CYS A 199 -12.65 -3.81 -5.39
N PHE A 200 -12.99 -4.74 -4.50
CA PHE A 200 -12.72 -4.65 -3.09
C PHE A 200 -11.87 -5.84 -2.69
N ASP A 201 -10.95 -5.65 -1.74
CA ASP A 201 -10.24 -6.76 -1.11
C ASP A 201 -11.14 -7.56 -0.15
N ASP A 202 -12.11 -6.91 0.51
CA ASP A 202 -13.12 -7.54 1.35
C ASP A 202 -14.55 -7.00 1.08
N LEU A 203 -15.35 -7.79 0.37
CA LEU A 203 -16.74 -7.47 0.03
C LEU A 203 -17.65 -7.31 1.26
N ARG A 204 -17.35 -7.97 2.39
CA ARG A 204 -18.21 -7.91 3.59
C ARG A 204 -18.33 -6.49 4.12
N LYS A 205 -17.28 -5.69 3.95
CA LYS A 205 -17.23 -4.29 4.39
C LYS A 205 -17.85 -3.34 3.39
N ALA A 206 -17.63 -3.59 2.09
CA ALA A 206 -18.22 -2.80 1.02
C ALA A 206 -19.76 -2.72 1.15
N PHE A 207 -20.40 -3.84 1.52
CA PHE A 207 -21.85 -3.92 1.66
C PHE A 207 -22.39 -3.56 3.06
N ALA A 208 -21.53 -3.44 4.07
CA ALA A 208 -21.96 -3.05 5.42
C ALA A 208 -22.38 -1.56 5.51
N GLY A 209 -22.02 -0.74 4.52
CA GLY A 209 -22.16 0.72 4.59
C GLY A 209 -23.08 1.41 3.58
N ALA A 210 -23.43 0.84 2.42
CA ALA A 210 -24.10 1.65 1.39
C ALA A 210 -25.02 0.88 0.42
N GLY A 211 -26.27 1.35 0.32
CA GLY A 211 -27.21 1.05 -0.76
C GLY A 211 -26.87 1.81 -2.05
N LEU A 212 -25.73 1.50 -2.66
CA LEU A 212 -25.31 2.10 -3.93
C LEU A 212 -25.98 1.39 -5.12
N ARG A 213 -26.60 2.18 -6.00
CA ARG A 213 -27.00 1.77 -7.36
C ARG A 213 -25.93 2.23 -8.34
N TRP A 214 -25.56 1.35 -9.27
CA TRP A 214 -24.38 1.47 -10.14
C TRP A 214 -24.77 1.51 -11.61
N GLU A 215 -24.20 2.45 -12.38
CA GLU A 215 -24.17 2.43 -13.85
C GLU A 215 -22.73 2.69 -14.35
N PRO A 216 -22.18 1.90 -15.30
CA PRO A 216 -20.72 1.84 -15.53
C PRO A 216 -20.20 2.70 -16.70
N GLU A 217 -19.03 3.34 -16.56
CA GLU A 217 -18.16 3.74 -17.68
C GLU A 217 -16.64 3.74 -17.33
N ARG A 218 -15.77 3.23 -18.21
CA ARG A 218 -14.33 3.54 -18.48
C ARG A 218 -13.17 3.53 -17.43
N MET A 219 -13.34 3.43 -16.11
CA MET A 219 -12.20 3.40 -15.12
C MET A 219 -12.24 2.20 -14.15
N LEU A 220 -11.10 1.60 -13.75
CA LEU A 220 -11.09 0.60 -12.68
C LEU A 220 -10.70 1.23 -11.35
N LEU A 221 -11.55 1.10 -10.33
CA LEU A 221 -11.22 1.49 -8.97
C LEU A 221 -11.05 0.26 -8.08
N VAL A 222 -9.92 0.20 -7.36
CA VAL A 222 -9.62 -0.83 -6.37
C VAL A 222 -9.60 -0.19 -5.00
N GLU A 223 -10.48 -0.63 -4.11
CA GLU A 223 -10.56 -0.13 -2.74
C GLU A 223 -10.02 -1.16 -1.76
N LEU A 224 -9.00 -0.76 -0.99
CA LEU A 224 -8.29 -1.65 -0.05
C LEU A 224 -8.71 -1.35 1.39
N SER A 225 -9.16 -2.38 2.09
CA SER A 225 -9.50 -2.27 3.50
C SER A 225 -8.24 -2.25 4.36
N THR A 226 -7.91 -1.07 4.88
CA THR A 226 -6.80 -0.91 5.84
C THR A 226 -7.20 -1.25 7.28
N ALA A 227 -8.49 -1.52 7.53
CA ALA A 227 -9.08 -1.61 8.87
C ALA A 227 -8.87 -2.96 9.58
N ASP A 228 -8.59 -4.05 8.86
CA ASP A 228 -8.34 -5.35 9.51
C ASP A 228 -6.94 -5.46 10.11
N MET A 229 -6.84 -6.30 11.14
CA MET A 229 -5.58 -6.75 11.72
C MET A 229 -4.60 -7.15 10.60
N PRO A 230 -3.31 -6.78 10.70
CA PRO A 230 -2.32 -7.16 9.70
C PRO A 230 -2.32 -8.68 9.53
N SER A 231 -2.23 -9.15 8.27
CA SER A 231 -2.15 -10.57 7.96
C SER A 231 -1.07 -11.21 8.84
N ALA A 232 -1.50 -12.15 9.70
CA ALA A 232 -0.62 -12.81 10.66
C ALA A 232 0.54 -13.50 9.94
N SER A 233 0.32 -14.01 8.72
CA SER A 233 1.35 -14.60 7.86
C SER A 233 2.33 -13.56 7.35
N LEU A 234 1.90 -12.37 6.93
CA LEU A 234 2.82 -11.28 6.58
C LEU A 234 3.68 -10.87 7.78
N ALA A 235 3.07 -10.66 8.93
CA ALA A 235 3.78 -10.27 10.15
C ALA A 235 4.78 -11.35 10.60
N ARG A 236 4.37 -12.63 10.55
CA ARG A 236 5.23 -13.78 10.85
C ARG A 236 6.41 -13.87 9.90
N ARG A 237 6.18 -13.73 8.60
CA ARG A 237 7.27 -13.81 7.62
C ARG A 237 8.29 -12.68 7.77
N VAL A 238 7.83 -11.48 8.08
CA VAL A 238 8.73 -10.35 8.39
C VAL A 238 9.60 -10.70 9.61
N CYS A 239 9.04 -11.34 10.63
CA CYS A 239 9.83 -11.75 11.81
C CYS A 239 10.81 -12.88 11.50
N ASP A 240 10.38 -13.93 10.79
CA ASP A 240 11.24 -15.06 10.41
C ASP A 240 12.45 -14.59 9.59
N GLU A 241 12.26 -13.61 8.72
CA GLU A 241 13.34 -13.03 7.92
C GLU A 241 14.23 -12.08 8.73
N ALA A 242 13.67 -11.31 9.67
CA ALA A 242 14.45 -10.48 10.59
C ALA A 242 15.45 -11.33 11.39
N ASP A 243 14.99 -12.50 11.88
CA ASP A 243 15.83 -13.52 12.52
C ASP A 243 16.92 -14.04 11.57
N ARG A 244 16.55 -14.37 10.33
CA ARG A 244 17.48 -14.93 9.32
C ARG A 244 18.62 -13.97 8.98
N LEU A 245 18.34 -12.68 8.91
CA LEU A 245 19.29 -11.67 8.46
C LEU A 245 20.21 -11.14 9.56
N ASP A 246 20.02 -11.56 10.81
CA ASP A 246 20.74 -11.00 11.96
C ASP A 246 20.73 -9.46 11.97
N ILE A 247 19.63 -8.86 11.48
CA ILE A 247 19.41 -7.40 11.47
C ILE A 247 19.45 -6.86 12.91
N VAL A 248 19.25 -7.77 13.86
CA VAL A 248 18.99 -7.58 15.26
C VAL A 248 20.23 -7.95 16.07
N LYS A 249 21.35 -7.25 15.83
CA LYS A 249 22.53 -7.37 16.72
C LYS A 249 22.11 -7.03 18.14
N GLU A 250 22.48 -7.90 19.09
CA GLU A 250 22.23 -7.71 20.53
C GLU A 250 22.61 -6.28 20.95
N VAL A 251 21.67 -5.60 21.61
CA VAL A 251 21.91 -4.32 22.30
C VAL A 251 22.21 -4.60 23.75
#